data_AF-A0A2G9V2T3-F1
#
_entry.id   AF-A0A2G9V2T3-F1
#
_cell.length_a   1.000
_cell.length_b   1.000
_cell.length_c   1.000
_cell.angle_alpha   90.00
_cell.angle_beta   90.00
_cell.angle_gamma   90.00
#
_symmetry.space_group_name_H-M   'P 1'
#
loop_
_entity.id
_entity.type
_entity.pdbx_description
1 polymer ?
#
loop_
_entity_poly.entity_id
_entity_poly.type
_entity_poly.pdbx_seq_one_letter_code
_entity_poly.pdbx_strand_id
1 'polypeptide(L)'
;MGVGNEAVDDGRFSWRSLAEPSYNHTLPMNYQIKEKTRIKAMNSLLDPLRLRPDRLPSPAFMPRDDDYAELLRSNDFDVRLQTLNRLSGLSRRDPDWFTHCARKGEFFKNIDRILSDDRWEVQHQCIKFLYEAMPTFGSLMNSDWSNLLDALTKLMATSDGEMAENAAITAKKLEVYLGRVTFERLLLSLPSTQQRDYVRFSKNVVVAPAGPANNVPSQVITRNTFKLASGERRFRFGIVPSVIAAMVIDNTDAVTRISGLEKWKQLIENITNEEISRLVPHLHSYLISLSNVLTELNFKVIVLALDVVRLTVNRLKAHMEAHLQQVVSLLAQHFGNQKAVIKQLIMMTCMDLFQNINPKTVVGALCIYLENRNSRVREEVVNILTSALMTTSSSKINFTAVLNMLVPLLLDPKRRVRLAAFEQLSVVGYLMNGKVDTLLRNVRDAEARHSAKGLTNAVMARLRRQSLPRIRYDGLIEYSTPPVNDSSFGISDSELGDDENLDLNWILHGGETMPDRPISPMSMVAGITKAFIATKSHKAGLPWINEKLIEMYDFKALENL
;
A
#
# COMPACT_ATOMS: atom_id res chain seq x y z
N MET A 1 72.49 2.43 28.48
CA MET A 1 71.38 1.52 28.82
C MET A 1 70.16 2.42 28.94
N GLY A 2 69.19 2.50 28.03
CA GLY A 2 68.64 1.52 27.12
C GLY A 2 67.15 1.42 27.45
N VAL A 3 66.29 1.89 26.52
CA VAL A 3 64.82 1.65 26.42
C VAL A 3 63.96 2.38 27.47
N GLY A 4 62.93 3.20 27.19
CA GLY A 4 62.11 3.42 26.00
C GLY A 4 60.67 2.92 26.23
N ASN A 5 59.73 3.78 26.61
CA ASN A 5 58.38 3.91 26.00
C ASN A 5 57.41 4.73 26.87
N GLU A 6 56.93 5.81 26.26
CA GLU A 6 55.71 6.54 26.58
C GLU A 6 54.47 5.70 26.22
N ALA A 7 53.45 5.75 27.06
CA ALA A 7 52.07 5.50 26.65
C ALA A 7 51.16 6.50 27.37
N VAL A 8 50.48 7.28 26.54
CA VAL A 8 49.53 8.35 26.85
C VAL A 8 48.24 7.74 27.40
N ASP A 9 47.81 8.23 28.57
CA ASP A 9 46.55 7.91 29.23
C ASP A 9 45.50 8.93 28.76
N ASP A 10 44.52 8.49 27.98
CA ASP A 10 43.46 9.33 27.42
C ASP A 10 42.12 8.93 28.07
N GLY A 11 41.57 9.88 28.82
CA GLY A 11 40.49 9.67 29.78
C GLY A 11 39.18 9.18 29.18
N ARG A 12 38.65 8.08 29.74
CA ARG A 12 37.23 7.71 29.64
C ARG A 12 36.49 8.05 30.93
N PHE A 13 35.69 9.11 30.88
CA PHE A 13 34.67 9.43 31.88
C PHE A 13 33.53 8.40 31.81
N SER A 14 33.24 7.72 32.93
CA SER A 14 32.20 6.69 33.07
C SER A 14 30.95 7.26 33.75
N TRP A 15 29.79 7.18 33.08
CA TRP A 15 28.47 7.71 33.49
C TRP A 15 27.78 6.93 34.63
N ARG A 16 28.51 6.21 35.50
CA ARG A 16 27.93 5.37 36.58
C ARG A 16 27.93 6.01 37.98
N SER A 17 27.95 7.34 38.09
CA SER A 17 28.11 8.04 39.38
C SER A 17 26.91 8.92 39.83
N LEU A 18 25.71 8.75 39.29
CA LEU A 18 24.53 9.48 39.81
C LEU A 18 23.39 8.51 40.12
N ALA A 19 23.53 7.80 41.24
CA ALA A 19 22.46 7.07 41.90
C ALA A 19 21.77 7.99 42.93
N GLU A 20 20.48 8.24 42.66
CA GLU A 20 19.34 8.47 43.57
C GLU A 20 19.45 9.38 44.80
N PRO A 21 18.53 10.36 44.96
CA PRO A 21 18.13 10.85 46.28
C PRO A 21 17.07 9.91 46.88
N SER A 22 17.38 9.42 48.07
CA SER A 22 16.52 8.65 48.96
C SER A 22 15.28 9.43 49.40
N TYR A 23 14.09 8.93 49.06
CA TYR A 23 12.83 9.28 49.73
C TYR A 23 12.14 8.00 50.23
N ASN A 24 12.21 7.79 51.54
CA ASN A 24 11.48 6.75 52.26
C ASN A 24 10.03 7.19 52.48
N HIS A 25 9.11 6.63 51.71
CA HIS A 25 7.72 6.42 52.16
C HIS A 25 7.32 4.98 51.85
N THR A 26 7.39 4.14 52.87
CA THR A 26 6.95 2.75 52.83
C THR A 26 5.43 2.72 52.73
N LEU A 27 4.90 2.46 51.53
CA LEU A 27 3.48 2.15 51.35
C LEU A 27 3.12 0.85 52.10
N PRO A 28 1.96 0.76 52.76
CA PRO A 28 1.58 -0.41 53.56
C PRO A 28 1.56 -1.68 52.71
N MET A 29 2.00 -2.79 53.30
CA MET A 29 2.28 -4.08 52.63
C MET A 29 1.08 -4.60 51.79
N ASN A 30 -0.14 -4.32 52.20
CA ASN A 30 -1.37 -4.66 51.46
C ASN A 30 -1.52 -3.90 50.12
N TYR A 31 -0.98 -2.69 50.02
CA TYR A 31 -0.94 -1.93 48.77
C TYR A 31 0.14 -2.48 47.82
N GLN A 32 1.30 -2.86 48.35
CA GLN A 32 2.36 -3.49 47.54
C GLN A 32 1.96 -4.87 47.04
N ILE A 33 1.17 -5.64 47.82
CA ILE A 33 0.62 -6.93 47.39
C ILE A 33 -0.46 -6.73 46.33
N LYS A 34 -1.37 -5.74 46.48
CA LYS A 34 -2.36 -5.39 45.44
C LYS A 34 -1.70 -4.88 44.16
N GLU A 35 -0.67 -4.04 44.26
CA GLU A 35 0.08 -3.51 43.12
C GLU A 35 0.88 -4.60 42.42
N LYS A 36 1.57 -5.49 43.17
CA LYS A 36 2.25 -6.68 42.60
C LYS A 36 1.28 -7.66 41.97
N THR A 37 0.08 -7.84 42.56
CA THR A 37 -0.97 -8.71 41.99
C THR A 37 -1.57 -8.09 40.73
N ARG A 38 -1.75 -6.76 40.71
CA ARG A 38 -2.20 -6.00 39.54
C ARG A 38 -1.16 -5.99 38.42
N ILE A 39 0.12 -5.79 38.73
CA ILE A 39 1.24 -5.86 37.77
C ILE A 39 1.42 -7.30 37.27
N LYS A 40 1.26 -8.31 38.13
CA LYS A 40 1.32 -9.73 37.73
C LYS A 40 0.09 -10.13 36.89
N ALA A 41 -1.09 -9.58 37.16
CA ALA A 41 -2.28 -9.73 36.32
C ALA A 41 -2.12 -8.99 34.99
N MET A 42 -1.55 -7.78 34.96
CA MET A 42 -1.21 -7.04 33.74
C MET A 42 -0.16 -7.80 32.90
N ASN A 43 0.91 -8.30 33.51
CA ASN A 43 1.92 -9.10 32.83
C ASN A 43 1.34 -10.43 32.31
N SER A 44 0.41 -11.04 33.04
CA SER A 44 -0.35 -12.23 32.61
C SER A 44 -1.35 -11.92 31.48
N LEU A 45 -1.94 -10.72 31.45
CA LEU A 45 -2.80 -10.22 30.35
C LEU A 45 -2.01 -9.79 29.11
N LEU A 46 -0.70 -9.50 29.26
CA LEU A 46 0.24 -9.16 28.19
C LEU A 46 0.94 -10.41 27.60
N ASP A 47 0.99 -11.53 28.32
CA ASP A 47 1.58 -12.79 27.84
C ASP A 47 0.89 -13.37 26.58
N PRO A 48 -0.45 -13.28 26.42
CA PRO A 48 -1.15 -13.61 25.17
C PRO A 48 -0.83 -12.68 23.99
N LEU A 49 -0.21 -11.52 24.23
CA LEU A 49 0.18 -10.57 23.18
C LEU A 49 1.59 -10.83 22.63
N ARG A 50 2.32 -11.83 23.17
CA ARG A 50 3.45 -12.41 22.43
C ARG A 50 2.87 -13.09 21.19
N LEU A 51 3.32 -12.63 20.03
CA LEU A 51 2.93 -13.17 18.72
C LEU A 51 3.06 -14.69 18.77
N ARG A 52 1.94 -15.42 18.71
CA ARG A 52 2.02 -16.87 18.52
C ARG A 52 2.58 -17.13 17.12
N PRO A 53 3.69 -17.88 16.98
CA PRO A 53 4.30 -18.16 15.68
C PRO A 53 3.38 -18.96 14.74
N ASP A 54 2.32 -19.59 15.27
CA ASP A 54 1.48 -20.54 14.53
C ASP A 54 0.32 -19.92 13.72
N ARG A 55 0.20 -18.58 13.68
CA ARG A 55 -0.71 -17.89 12.75
C ARG A 55 0.09 -17.16 11.69
N LEU A 56 -0.04 -17.61 10.44
CA LEU A 56 0.58 -16.97 9.29
C LEU A 56 0.25 -15.46 9.31
N PRO A 57 1.27 -14.58 9.33
CA PRO A 57 1.04 -13.15 9.24
C PRO A 57 0.26 -12.85 7.96
N SER A 58 -0.50 -11.75 7.94
CA SER A 58 -1.21 -11.33 6.73
C SER A 58 -0.24 -11.36 5.54
N PRO A 59 -0.70 -11.71 4.32
CA PRO A 59 0.15 -11.76 3.13
C PRO A 59 1.02 -10.50 2.93
N ALA A 60 0.56 -9.37 3.49
CA ALA A 60 1.24 -8.09 3.44
C ALA A 60 2.20 -7.84 4.62
N PHE A 61 2.37 -8.76 5.56
CA PHE A 61 3.40 -8.75 6.61
C PHE A 61 4.32 -9.95 6.46
N MET A 62 4.73 -10.25 5.23
CA MET A 62 5.67 -11.34 4.97
C MET A 62 6.92 -11.19 5.85
N PRO A 63 7.50 -12.31 6.32
CA PRO A 63 8.73 -12.31 7.11
C PRO A 63 9.81 -11.46 6.46
N ARG A 64 10.61 -10.78 7.29
CA ARG A 64 11.76 -10.00 6.83
C ARG A 64 12.86 -10.95 6.43
N ASP A 65 13.07 -11.01 5.12
CA ASP A 65 14.29 -11.38 4.44
C ASP A 65 14.78 -12.82 4.72
N ASP A 66 14.40 -13.72 3.80
CA ASP A 66 15.28 -14.73 3.14
C ASP A 66 14.51 -15.92 2.57
N ASP A 67 13.25 -16.16 2.97
CA ASP A 67 12.47 -17.31 2.49
C ASP A 67 11.36 -16.95 1.49
N TYR A 68 11.70 -16.17 0.47
CA TYR A 68 10.79 -15.95 -0.67
C TYR A 68 10.36 -17.27 -1.33
N ALA A 69 11.20 -18.30 -1.28
CA ALA A 69 10.86 -19.63 -1.78
C ALA A 69 9.67 -20.24 -1.01
N GLU A 70 9.61 -20.13 0.31
CA GLU A 70 8.47 -20.57 1.11
C GLU A 70 7.20 -19.76 0.83
N LEU A 71 7.33 -18.44 0.68
CA LEU A 71 6.20 -17.57 0.40
C LEU A 71 5.58 -17.84 -0.99
N LEU A 72 6.41 -18.08 -2.00
CA LEU A 72 5.95 -18.53 -3.32
C LEU A 72 5.35 -19.95 -3.28
N ARG A 73 5.73 -20.79 -2.29
CA ARG A 73 5.13 -22.11 -2.06
C ARG A 73 3.73 -22.04 -1.44
N SER A 74 3.36 -20.94 -0.78
CA SER A 74 2.06 -20.78 -0.12
C SER A 74 0.89 -21.21 -0.99
N ASN A 75 -0.10 -21.87 -0.40
CA ASN A 75 -1.36 -22.20 -1.08
C ASN A 75 -2.29 -20.97 -1.20
N ASP A 76 -2.05 -19.93 -0.39
CA ASP A 76 -2.79 -18.68 -0.44
C ASP A 76 -2.37 -17.84 -1.66
N PHE A 77 -3.36 -17.53 -2.50
CA PHE A 77 -3.19 -16.78 -3.74
C PHE A 77 -2.61 -15.38 -3.51
N ASP A 78 -3.14 -14.63 -2.53
CA ASP A 78 -2.71 -13.27 -2.26
C ASP A 78 -1.27 -13.24 -1.72
N VAL A 79 -0.88 -14.28 -0.98
CA VAL A 79 0.52 -14.48 -0.54
C VAL A 79 1.46 -14.61 -1.74
N ARG A 80 1.16 -15.49 -2.70
CA ARG A 80 2.00 -15.68 -3.89
C ARG A 80 2.11 -14.38 -4.71
N LEU A 81 0.97 -13.73 -4.97
CA LEU A 81 0.91 -12.51 -5.77
C LEU A 81 1.68 -11.35 -5.12
N GLN A 82 1.50 -11.14 -3.81
CA GLN A 82 2.22 -10.09 -3.10
C GLN A 82 3.71 -10.37 -3.00
N THR A 83 4.11 -11.64 -2.88
CA THR A 83 5.53 -12.02 -2.92
C THR A 83 6.15 -11.59 -4.24
N LEU A 84 5.50 -11.89 -5.37
CA LEU A 84 5.98 -11.51 -6.69
C LEU A 84 6.06 -9.98 -6.85
N ASN A 85 5.06 -9.24 -6.36
CA ASN A 85 5.09 -7.78 -6.39
C ASN A 85 6.27 -7.20 -5.57
N ARG A 86 6.57 -7.79 -4.41
CA ARG A 86 7.73 -7.39 -3.58
C ARG A 86 9.04 -7.71 -4.27
N LEU A 87 9.15 -8.91 -4.85
CA LEU A 87 10.33 -9.35 -5.59
C LEU A 87 10.61 -8.44 -6.81
N SER A 88 9.57 -8.03 -7.55
CA SER A 88 9.67 -7.01 -8.61
C SER A 88 10.14 -5.64 -8.09
N GLY A 89 9.72 -5.25 -6.89
CA GLY A 89 10.21 -4.03 -6.24
C GLY A 89 11.67 -4.15 -5.79
N LEU A 90 12.04 -5.32 -5.26
CA LEU A 90 13.38 -5.62 -4.76
C LEU A 90 14.39 -5.67 -5.91
N SER A 91 14.10 -6.42 -6.97
CA SER A 91 14.98 -6.54 -8.14
C SER A 91 15.26 -5.20 -8.81
N ARG A 92 14.28 -4.28 -8.81
CA ARG A 92 14.46 -2.92 -9.34
C ARG A 92 15.34 -2.03 -8.47
N ARG A 93 15.39 -2.29 -7.17
CA ARG A 93 16.08 -1.45 -6.18
C ARG A 93 17.49 -1.93 -5.86
N ASP A 94 17.70 -3.24 -5.93
CA ASP A 94 18.94 -3.90 -5.56
C ASP A 94 19.30 -4.90 -6.66
N PRO A 95 20.23 -4.55 -7.57
CA PRO A 95 20.68 -5.44 -8.64
C PRO A 95 21.32 -6.74 -8.15
N ASP A 96 21.86 -6.74 -6.93
CA ASP A 96 22.58 -7.87 -6.34
C ASP A 96 21.71 -8.67 -5.36
N TRP A 97 20.43 -8.34 -5.22
CA TRP A 97 19.51 -9.00 -4.27
C TRP A 97 19.55 -10.53 -4.38
N PHE A 98 19.68 -11.04 -5.61
CA PHE A 98 19.62 -12.46 -5.89
C PHE A 98 20.91 -13.18 -5.46
N THR A 99 22.02 -12.47 -5.28
CA THR A 99 23.26 -13.06 -4.76
C THR A 99 23.06 -13.60 -3.35
N HIS A 100 22.31 -12.86 -2.53
CA HIS A 100 21.98 -13.15 -1.14
C HIS A 100 20.71 -14.01 -0.97
N CYS A 101 19.97 -14.29 -2.04
CA CYS A 101 18.75 -15.07 -1.97
C CYS A 101 19.02 -16.52 -1.52
N ALA A 102 18.43 -16.92 -0.38
CA ALA A 102 18.49 -18.30 0.10
C ALA A 102 17.61 -19.23 -0.75
N ARG A 103 17.96 -20.52 -0.76
CA ARG A 103 17.15 -21.59 -1.41
C ARG A 103 16.83 -21.33 -2.90
N LYS A 104 17.77 -20.80 -3.67
CA LYS A 104 17.61 -20.46 -5.11
C LYS A 104 16.96 -21.57 -5.96
N GLY A 105 17.32 -22.83 -5.71
CA GLY A 105 16.69 -23.97 -6.40
C GLY A 105 15.20 -24.12 -6.09
N GLU A 106 14.80 -24.00 -4.81
CA GLU A 106 13.39 -24.02 -4.42
C GLU A 106 12.65 -22.79 -4.92
N PHE A 107 13.31 -21.63 -4.97
CA PHE A 107 12.74 -20.43 -5.58
C PHE A 107 12.29 -20.70 -7.02
N PHE A 108 13.18 -21.21 -7.88
CA PHE A 108 12.82 -21.50 -9.28
C PHE A 108 11.81 -22.63 -9.43
N LYS A 109 11.85 -23.67 -8.59
CA LYS A 109 10.78 -24.69 -8.59
C LYS A 109 9.40 -24.08 -8.31
N ASN A 110 9.32 -23.13 -7.39
CA ASN A 110 8.06 -22.46 -7.09
C ASN A 110 7.65 -21.49 -8.21
N ILE A 111 8.59 -20.85 -8.90
CA ILE A 111 8.32 -20.09 -10.13
C ILE A 111 7.73 -21.00 -11.21
N ASP A 112 8.32 -22.16 -11.48
CA ASP A 112 7.81 -23.13 -12.46
C ASP A 112 6.39 -23.60 -12.11
N ARG A 113 6.15 -23.86 -10.82
CA ARG A 113 4.82 -24.20 -10.30
C ARG A 113 3.82 -23.07 -10.54
N ILE A 114 4.20 -21.82 -10.30
CA ILE A 114 3.35 -20.64 -10.49
C ILE A 114 3.05 -20.41 -11.97
N LEU A 115 4.02 -20.59 -12.87
CA LEU A 115 3.80 -20.50 -14.31
C LEU A 115 2.80 -21.56 -14.82
N SER A 116 2.65 -22.65 -14.08
CA SER A 116 1.68 -23.73 -14.35
C SER A 116 0.38 -23.63 -13.53
N ASP A 117 0.19 -22.54 -12.77
CA ASP A 117 -0.99 -22.33 -11.91
C ASP A 117 -2.23 -21.97 -12.75
N ASP A 118 -3.42 -22.47 -12.41
CA ASP A 118 -4.66 -22.15 -13.15
C ASP A 118 -5.04 -20.67 -13.07
N ARG A 119 -4.48 -19.93 -12.10
CA ARG A 119 -4.79 -18.51 -11.88
C ARG A 119 -3.91 -17.59 -12.72
N TRP A 120 -4.52 -17.02 -13.75
CA TRP A 120 -3.86 -16.12 -14.70
C TRP A 120 -3.21 -14.89 -14.03
N GLU A 121 -3.75 -14.35 -12.93
CA GLU A 121 -3.19 -13.16 -12.28
C GLU A 121 -1.80 -13.43 -11.69
N VAL A 122 -1.61 -14.58 -11.04
CA VAL A 122 -0.31 -14.95 -10.46
C VAL A 122 0.68 -15.31 -11.56
N GLN A 123 0.22 -16.03 -12.59
CA GLN A 123 1.04 -16.33 -13.76
C GLN A 123 1.52 -15.04 -14.44
N HIS A 124 0.61 -14.11 -14.72
CA HIS A 124 0.93 -12.84 -15.38
C HIS A 124 1.93 -12.02 -14.56
N GLN A 125 1.70 -11.88 -13.25
CA GLN A 125 2.62 -11.15 -12.38
C GLN A 125 3.98 -11.87 -12.26
N CYS A 126 4.00 -13.21 -12.35
CA CYS A 126 5.23 -13.99 -12.36
C CYS A 126 6.03 -13.76 -13.64
N ILE A 127 5.39 -13.73 -14.82
CA ILE A 127 6.03 -13.40 -16.09
C ILE A 127 6.61 -11.99 -16.04
N LYS A 128 5.84 -11.02 -15.55
CA LYS A 128 6.29 -9.64 -15.40
C LYS A 128 7.51 -9.54 -14.47
N PHE A 129 7.45 -10.22 -13.32
CA PHE A 129 8.59 -10.31 -12.41
C PHE A 129 9.82 -10.90 -13.10
N LEU A 130 9.69 -12.01 -13.83
CA LEU A 130 10.79 -12.64 -14.53
C LEU A 130 11.39 -11.71 -15.59
N TYR A 131 10.56 -11.02 -16.36
CA TYR A 131 11.02 -10.03 -17.35
C TYR A 131 11.84 -8.91 -16.70
N GLU A 132 11.36 -8.36 -15.59
CA GLU A 132 12.01 -7.25 -14.86
C GLU A 132 13.30 -7.71 -14.15
N ALA A 133 13.26 -8.87 -13.50
CA ALA A 133 14.34 -9.37 -12.65
C ALA A 133 15.42 -10.14 -13.40
N MET A 134 15.19 -10.55 -14.65
CA MET A 134 16.14 -11.38 -15.43
C MET A 134 17.59 -10.87 -15.39
N PRO A 135 17.86 -9.56 -15.59
CA PRO A 135 19.22 -9.04 -15.57
C PRO A 135 19.89 -9.10 -14.18
N THR A 136 19.08 -9.21 -13.12
CA THR A 136 19.54 -9.19 -11.72
C THR A 136 19.87 -10.57 -11.17
N PHE A 137 19.64 -11.64 -11.95
CA PHE A 137 20.00 -13.01 -11.55
C PHE A 137 21.52 -13.31 -11.60
N GLY A 138 22.33 -12.35 -12.08
CA GLY A 138 23.78 -12.39 -11.98
C GLY A 138 24.42 -13.59 -12.69
N SER A 139 25.21 -14.39 -11.96
CA SER A 139 26.00 -15.52 -12.47
C SER A 139 25.19 -16.76 -12.88
N LEU A 140 23.86 -16.73 -12.79
CA LEU A 140 23.00 -17.83 -13.24
C LEU A 140 22.94 -18.01 -14.77
N MET A 141 23.64 -17.19 -15.55
CA MET A 141 23.76 -17.35 -17.01
C MET A 141 24.22 -18.76 -17.43
N ASN A 142 24.97 -19.46 -16.58
CA ASN A 142 25.47 -20.82 -16.83
C ASN A 142 24.56 -21.94 -16.25
N SER A 143 23.43 -21.58 -15.65
CA SER A 143 22.48 -22.55 -15.08
C SER A 143 21.54 -23.12 -16.15
N ASP A 144 20.82 -24.19 -15.80
CA ASP A 144 19.81 -24.78 -16.68
C ASP A 144 18.51 -23.95 -16.63
N TRP A 145 18.10 -23.44 -17.79
CA TRP A 145 16.88 -22.65 -17.99
C TRP A 145 15.84 -23.36 -18.87
N SER A 146 16.04 -24.66 -19.14
CA SER A 146 15.15 -25.48 -19.98
C SER A 146 13.71 -25.48 -19.48
N ASN A 147 13.50 -25.68 -18.17
CA ASN A 147 12.17 -25.68 -17.56
C ASN A 147 11.43 -24.35 -17.74
N LEU A 148 12.14 -23.22 -17.57
CA LEU A 148 11.55 -21.91 -17.75
C LEU A 148 11.16 -21.69 -19.22
N LEU A 149 12.04 -22.06 -20.16
CA LEU A 149 11.75 -21.93 -21.59
C LEU A 149 10.59 -22.83 -22.02
N ASP A 150 10.52 -24.05 -21.49
CA ASP A 150 9.39 -24.97 -21.69
C ASP A 150 8.07 -24.36 -21.19
N ALA A 151 8.05 -23.82 -19.96
CA ALA A 151 6.88 -23.19 -19.38
C ALA A 151 6.42 -21.96 -20.20
N LEU A 152 7.34 -21.08 -20.59
CA LEU A 152 7.03 -19.90 -21.40
C LEU A 152 6.46 -20.26 -22.77
N THR A 153 7.03 -21.27 -23.43
CA THR A 153 6.55 -21.71 -24.76
C THR A 153 5.20 -22.44 -24.68
N LYS A 154 4.92 -23.16 -23.60
CA LYS A 154 3.57 -23.69 -23.32
C LYS A 154 2.57 -22.57 -23.14
N LEU A 155 2.90 -21.56 -22.34
CA LEU A 155 2.04 -20.38 -22.12
C LEU A 155 1.75 -19.63 -23.42
N MET A 156 2.72 -19.48 -24.33
CA MET A 156 2.48 -18.91 -25.67
C MET A 156 1.43 -19.69 -26.47
N ALA A 157 1.38 -21.02 -26.31
CA ALA A 157 0.47 -21.88 -27.05
C ALA A 157 -0.92 -21.96 -26.41
N THR A 158 -1.02 -21.87 -25.07
CA THR A 158 -2.26 -22.08 -24.32
C THR A 158 -2.98 -20.80 -23.89
N SER A 159 -2.28 -19.67 -23.82
CA SER A 159 -2.84 -18.40 -23.36
C SER A 159 -3.29 -17.49 -24.50
N ASP A 160 -4.13 -16.50 -24.19
CA ASP A 160 -4.64 -15.52 -25.14
C ASP A 160 -3.76 -14.25 -25.24
N GLY A 161 -4.08 -13.41 -26.23
CA GLY A 161 -3.30 -12.29 -26.76
C GLY A 161 -2.20 -11.71 -25.88
N GLU A 162 -2.57 -10.98 -24.82
CA GLU A 162 -1.61 -10.23 -23.99
C GLU A 162 -0.69 -11.16 -23.18
N MET A 163 -1.22 -12.27 -22.67
CA MET A 163 -0.45 -13.21 -21.85
C MET A 163 0.58 -13.97 -22.70
N ALA A 164 0.17 -14.42 -23.89
CA ALA A 164 1.06 -15.07 -24.85
C ALA A 164 2.15 -14.11 -25.35
N GLU A 165 1.81 -12.84 -25.57
CA GLU A 165 2.78 -11.80 -25.96
C GLU A 165 3.79 -11.53 -24.85
N ASN A 166 3.35 -11.39 -23.60
CA ASN A 166 4.24 -11.21 -22.46
C ASN A 166 5.16 -12.41 -22.22
N ALA A 167 4.67 -13.64 -22.43
CA ALA A 167 5.50 -14.84 -22.39
C ALA A 167 6.58 -14.82 -23.48
N ALA A 168 6.21 -14.42 -24.71
CA ALA A 168 7.14 -14.31 -25.83
C ALA A 168 8.21 -13.22 -25.61
N ILE A 169 7.82 -12.06 -25.08
CA ILE A 169 8.74 -10.98 -24.70
C ILE A 169 9.73 -11.46 -23.64
N THR A 170 9.25 -12.20 -22.64
CA THR A 170 10.08 -12.75 -21.56
C THR A 170 11.04 -13.82 -22.07
N ALA A 171 10.59 -14.70 -22.97
CA ALA A 171 11.46 -15.68 -23.62
C ALA A 171 12.53 -15.01 -24.50
N LYS A 172 12.19 -13.92 -25.19
CA LYS A 172 13.16 -13.14 -25.96
C LYS A 172 14.17 -12.44 -25.06
N LYS A 173 13.75 -11.98 -23.87
CA LYS A 173 14.65 -11.46 -22.83
C LYS A 173 15.62 -12.53 -22.33
N LEU A 174 15.14 -13.78 -22.20
CA LEU A 174 15.96 -14.93 -21.82
C LEU A 174 17.01 -15.24 -22.90
N GLU A 175 16.65 -15.15 -24.18
CA GLU A 175 17.62 -15.28 -25.30
C GLU A 175 18.75 -14.24 -25.19
N VAL A 176 18.41 -13.00 -24.88
CA VAL A 176 19.40 -11.92 -24.68
C VAL A 176 20.28 -12.20 -23.46
N TYR A 177 19.69 -12.69 -22.36
CA TYR A 177 20.40 -12.97 -21.10
C TYR A 177 21.37 -14.14 -21.22
N LEU A 178 20.97 -15.26 -21.85
CA LEU A 178 21.79 -16.46 -22.00
C LEU A 178 22.78 -16.38 -23.18
N GLY A 179 22.52 -15.45 -24.10
CA GLY A 179 23.18 -15.41 -25.39
C GLY A 179 22.60 -16.43 -26.38
N ARG A 180 22.69 -16.09 -27.66
CA ARG A 180 22.04 -16.80 -28.76
C ARG A 180 22.36 -18.29 -28.82
N VAL A 181 23.63 -18.67 -28.66
CA VAL A 181 24.08 -20.06 -28.80
C VAL A 181 23.52 -20.97 -27.69
N THR A 182 23.53 -20.48 -26.45
CA THR A 182 22.98 -21.21 -25.30
C THR A 182 21.48 -21.35 -25.43
N PHE A 183 20.79 -20.27 -25.80
CA PHE A 183 19.35 -20.26 -25.98
C PHE A 183 18.90 -21.19 -27.13
N GLU A 184 19.57 -21.14 -28.28
CA GLU A 184 19.25 -22.02 -29.43
C GLU A 184 19.38 -23.50 -29.05
N ARG A 185 20.37 -23.86 -28.22
CA ARG A 185 20.50 -25.23 -27.71
C ARG A 185 19.32 -25.64 -26.84
N LEU A 186 18.87 -24.77 -25.95
CA LEU A 186 17.69 -25.02 -25.12
C LEU A 186 16.43 -25.13 -25.99
N LEU A 187 16.24 -24.22 -26.94
CA LEU A 187 15.09 -24.24 -27.84
C LEU A 187 15.02 -25.53 -28.67
N LEU A 188 16.17 -26.01 -29.17
CA LEU A 188 16.24 -27.27 -29.93
C LEU A 188 15.91 -28.51 -29.10
N SER A 189 16.06 -28.45 -27.77
CA SER A 189 15.64 -29.54 -26.88
C SER A 189 14.12 -29.62 -26.66
N LEU A 190 13.37 -28.57 -27.04
CA LEU A 190 11.91 -28.57 -26.95
C LEU A 190 11.24 -29.25 -28.15
N PRO A 191 10.00 -29.75 -28.01
CA PRO A 191 9.16 -30.21 -29.11
C PRO A 191 9.07 -29.22 -30.29
N SER A 192 8.97 -29.76 -31.52
CA SER A 192 8.91 -28.98 -32.75
C SER A 192 7.69 -28.05 -32.85
N THR A 193 6.62 -28.31 -32.10
CA THR A 193 5.48 -27.39 -31.92
C THR A 193 5.90 -26.13 -31.17
N GLN A 194 6.49 -26.27 -29.98
CA GLN A 194 6.97 -25.16 -29.15
C GLN A 194 8.05 -24.33 -29.85
N GLN A 195 8.93 -24.97 -30.63
CA GLN A 195 9.91 -24.24 -31.46
C GLN A 195 9.22 -23.33 -32.49
N ARG A 196 8.19 -23.83 -33.18
CA ARG A 196 7.42 -23.05 -34.15
C ARG A 196 6.63 -21.94 -33.49
N ASP A 197 6.04 -22.20 -32.32
CA ASP A 197 5.30 -21.20 -31.56
C ASP A 197 6.24 -20.07 -31.12
N TYR A 198 7.42 -20.38 -30.59
CA TYR A 198 8.42 -19.38 -30.26
C TYR A 198 8.73 -18.48 -31.46
N VAL A 199 9.09 -19.07 -32.61
CA VAL A 199 9.42 -18.31 -33.83
C VAL A 199 8.23 -17.43 -34.29
N ARG A 200 7.00 -17.94 -34.17
CA ARG A 200 5.79 -17.21 -34.55
C ARG A 200 5.59 -15.98 -33.66
N PHE A 201 5.64 -16.15 -32.35
CA PHE A 201 5.37 -15.08 -31.39
C PHE A 201 6.54 -14.11 -31.22
N SER A 202 7.79 -14.56 -31.37
CA SER A 202 8.99 -13.73 -31.20
C SER A 202 9.38 -12.92 -32.43
N LYS A 203 8.72 -13.12 -33.58
CA LYS A 203 9.14 -12.56 -34.89
C LYS A 203 9.31 -11.04 -34.89
N ASN A 204 8.46 -10.33 -34.15
CA ASN A 204 8.46 -8.85 -34.09
C ASN A 204 8.91 -8.32 -32.72
N VAL A 205 9.38 -9.19 -31.84
CA VAL A 205 9.77 -8.82 -30.48
C VAL A 205 11.21 -8.31 -30.48
N VAL A 206 11.39 -7.04 -30.13
CA VAL A 206 12.71 -6.39 -30.01
C VAL A 206 13.00 -6.14 -28.54
N VAL A 207 14.09 -6.72 -28.03
CA VAL A 207 14.54 -6.55 -26.64
C VAL A 207 15.97 -6.03 -26.64
N ALA A 208 16.20 -4.88 -26.00
CA ALA A 208 17.51 -4.25 -25.94
C ALA A 208 18.52 -5.08 -25.10
N PRO A 209 19.79 -5.22 -25.53
CA PRO A 209 20.86 -5.83 -24.72
C PRO A 209 21.20 -4.95 -23.51
N ALA A 210 21.43 -5.56 -22.36
CA ALA A 210 21.89 -4.84 -21.16
C ALA A 210 23.42 -4.63 -21.24
N GLY A 211 23.84 -3.39 -21.54
CA GLY A 211 25.24 -2.93 -21.42
C GLY A 211 25.37 -1.82 -20.39
N PRO A 212 26.58 -1.57 -19.83
CA PRO A 212 26.79 -0.50 -18.86
C PRO A 212 26.55 0.85 -19.53
N ALA A 213 25.89 1.75 -18.80
CA ALA A 213 25.47 3.06 -19.26
C ALA A 213 26.62 3.82 -19.93
N ASN A 214 26.58 3.98 -21.25
CA ASN A 214 27.17 5.11 -21.96
C ASN A 214 26.63 5.18 -23.41
N ASN A 215 25.96 6.30 -23.68
CA ASN A 215 25.74 6.96 -24.98
C ASN A 215 25.86 6.13 -26.27
N VAL A 216 24.74 5.76 -26.92
CA VAL A 216 24.39 6.11 -28.33
C VAL A 216 22.88 5.80 -28.61
N PRO A 217 22.26 6.22 -29.75
CA PRO A 217 20.97 6.91 -29.77
C PRO A 217 19.77 5.99 -30.02
N SER A 218 18.61 6.42 -29.54
CA SER A 218 17.31 5.76 -29.72
C SER A 218 16.99 5.52 -31.19
N GLN A 219 17.06 4.25 -31.65
CA GLN A 219 16.46 3.86 -32.92
C GLN A 219 14.95 3.67 -32.75
N VAL A 220 14.25 4.60 -33.37
CA VAL A 220 12.80 4.67 -33.56
C VAL A 220 12.29 3.39 -34.21
N ILE A 221 11.50 2.61 -33.47
CA ILE A 221 10.58 1.66 -34.10
C ILE A 221 9.36 2.44 -34.59
N THR A 222 9.04 2.17 -35.84
CA THR A 222 8.19 2.89 -36.78
C THR A 222 6.80 3.26 -36.23
N ARG A 223 6.66 4.50 -35.77
CA ARG A 223 5.37 5.21 -35.65
C ARG A 223 4.81 5.47 -37.05
N ASN A 224 4.06 4.53 -37.62
CA ASN A 224 3.28 4.79 -38.84
C ASN A 224 1.83 4.37 -38.65
N THR A 225 1.05 5.26 -38.01
CA THR A 225 -0.37 5.57 -38.34
C THR A 225 -0.86 6.80 -37.56
N PHE A 226 -0.12 7.92 -37.65
CA PHE A 226 -0.71 9.25 -37.44
C PHE A 226 -0.08 10.23 -38.43
N LYS A 227 -0.31 10.01 -39.74
CA LYS A 227 -0.15 11.07 -40.73
C LYS A 227 -1.42 11.93 -40.69
N LEU A 228 -1.46 12.90 -39.78
CA LEU A 228 -2.26 14.10 -39.99
C LEU A 228 -1.36 15.14 -40.66
N ALA A 229 -1.88 15.71 -41.75
CA ALA A 229 -1.18 16.60 -42.64
C ALA A 229 -0.64 17.85 -41.92
N SER A 230 0.51 18.30 -42.42
CA SER A 230 1.20 19.56 -42.16
C SER A 230 0.29 20.75 -41.79
N GLY A 231 0.23 21.06 -40.50
CA GLY A 231 -0.17 22.35 -39.95
C GLY A 231 0.37 22.41 -38.53
N GLU A 232 1.24 23.38 -38.23
CA GLU A 232 1.92 23.65 -36.95
C GLU A 232 1.63 22.67 -35.79
N ARG A 233 2.60 21.82 -35.42
CA ARG A 233 2.50 20.90 -34.29
C ARG A 233 2.42 21.67 -32.96
N ARG A 234 1.26 22.20 -32.61
CA ARG A 234 1.03 22.80 -31.29
C ARG A 234 0.90 21.68 -30.28
N PHE A 235 1.87 21.56 -29.40
CA PHE A 235 1.80 20.69 -28.22
C PHE A 235 1.35 21.50 -27.01
N ARG A 236 0.37 20.98 -26.27
CA ARG A 236 0.08 21.40 -24.91
C ARG A 236 0.98 20.63 -23.94
N PHE A 237 1.38 21.30 -22.87
CA PHE A 237 2.22 20.72 -21.83
C PHE A 237 3.53 20.11 -22.35
N GLY A 238 4.06 20.63 -23.48
CA GLY A 238 5.29 20.16 -24.11
C GLY A 238 5.22 18.84 -24.87
N ILE A 239 4.21 17.98 -24.61
CA ILE A 239 4.14 16.62 -25.19
C ILE A 239 2.78 16.22 -25.76
N VAL A 240 1.68 16.87 -25.37
CA VAL A 240 0.32 16.45 -25.75
C VAL A 240 -0.13 17.19 -27.01
N PRO A 241 -0.39 16.52 -28.14
CA PRO A 241 -0.92 17.19 -29.32
C PRO A 241 -2.18 18.00 -29.00
N SER A 242 -2.28 19.25 -29.49
CA SER A 242 -3.40 20.14 -29.15
C SER A 242 -4.76 19.57 -29.53
N VAL A 243 -4.83 18.76 -30.59
CA VAL A 243 -6.05 18.05 -30.98
C VAL A 243 -6.50 17.08 -29.89
N ILE A 244 -5.58 16.31 -29.30
CA ILE A 244 -5.90 15.38 -28.21
C ILE A 244 -6.34 16.16 -26.97
N ALA A 245 -5.63 17.24 -26.63
CA ALA A 245 -6.02 18.07 -25.48
C ALA A 245 -7.41 18.73 -25.70
N ALA A 246 -7.73 19.16 -26.92
CA ALA A 246 -9.05 19.69 -27.26
C ALA A 246 -10.15 18.63 -27.12
N MET A 247 -9.91 17.41 -27.58
CA MET A 247 -10.86 16.29 -27.41
C MET A 247 -11.19 16.04 -25.94
N VAL A 248 -10.23 16.20 -25.02
CA VAL A 248 -10.45 15.96 -23.58
C VAL A 248 -11.18 17.11 -22.89
N ILE A 249 -11.00 18.34 -23.37
CA ILE A 249 -11.62 19.56 -22.84
C ILE A 249 -13.06 19.74 -23.38
N ASP A 250 -13.40 19.10 -24.51
CA ASP A 250 -14.73 19.19 -25.10
C ASP A 250 -15.79 18.46 -24.26
N ASN A 251 -16.42 19.19 -23.35
CA ASN A 251 -17.43 18.68 -22.42
C ASN A 251 -18.79 18.36 -23.05
N THR A 252 -18.94 18.48 -24.38
CA THR A 252 -20.22 18.20 -25.06
C THR A 252 -20.41 16.72 -25.38
N ASP A 253 -19.31 15.97 -25.61
CA ASP A 253 -19.35 14.56 -25.99
C ASP A 253 -18.40 13.69 -25.16
N ALA A 254 -18.98 12.81 -24.35
CA ALA A 254 -18.22 11.86 -23.53
C ALA A 254 -17.41 10.87 -24.38
N VAL A 255 -17.86 10.49 -25.59
CA VAL A 255 -17.16 9.53 -26.45
C VAL A 255 -15.85 10.13 -26.98
N THR A 256 -15.92 11.36 -27.48
CA THR A 256 -14.74 12.13 -27.92
C THR A 256 -13.73 12.27 -26.78
N ARG A 257 -14.18 12.58 -25.57
CA ARG A 257 -13.30 12.70 -24.40
C ARG A 257 -12.65 11.38 -23.99
N ILE A 258 -13.41 10.29 -24.01
CA ILE A 258 -12.89 8.94 -23.78
C ILE A 258 -11.77 8.64 -24.78
N SER A 259 -12.00 8.86 -26.07
CA SER A 259 -10.97 8.67 -27.10
C SER A 259 -9.76 9.57 -26.90
N GLY A 260 -9.98 10.83 -26.49
CA GLY A 260 -8.91 11.77 -26.15
C GLY A 260 -8.06 11.28 -24.97
N LEU A 261 -8.69 10.80 -23.90
CA LEU A 261 -8.01 10.27 -22.72
C LEU A 261 -7.26 8.97 -23.00
N GLU A 262 -7.81 8.06 -23.82
CA GLU A 262 -7.12 6.84 -24.26
C GLU A 262 -5.86 7.17 -25.05
N LYS A 263 -5.94 8.12 -25.99
CA LYS A 263 -4.76 8.59 -26.73
C LYS A 263 -3.75 9.29 -25.81
N TRP A 264 -4.22 10.07 -24.84
CA TRP A 264 -3.34 10.71 -23.87
C TRP A 264 -2.63 9.67 -23.00
N LYS A 265 -3.35 8.66 -22.52
CA LYS A 265 -2.80 7.53 -21.77
C LYS A 265 -1.64 6.86 -22.53
N GLN A 266 -1.83 6.56 -23.82
CA GLN A 266 -0.81 5.96 -24.68
C GLN A 266 0.48 6.81 -24.80
N LEU A 267 0.35 8.14 -24.77
CA LEU A 267 1.50 9.05 -24.77
C LEU A 267 2.31 8.95 -23.48
N ILE A 268 1.64 8.87 -22.33
CA ILE A 268 2.31 8.76 -21.03
C ILE A 268 2.91 7.36 -20.82
N GLU A 269 2.24 6.32 -21.30
CA GLU A 269 2.68 4.94 -21.16
C GLU A 269 4.07 4.68 -21.79
N ASN A 270 4.36 5.36 -22.90
CA ASN A 270 5.61 5.22 -23.64
C ASN A 270 6.49 6.48 -23.59
N ILE A 271 6.34 7.29 -22.55
CA ILE A 271 7.04 8.57 -22.43
C ILE A 271 8.55 8.39 -22.34
N THR A 272 9.32 9.14 -23.14
CA THR A 272 10.79 9.13 -23.08
C THR A 272 11.33 10.13 -22.05
N ASN A 273 12.61 10.03 -21.69
CA ASN A 273 13.24 10.98 -20.77
C ASN A 273 13.22 12.41 -21.33
N GLU A 274 13.41 12.59 -22.64
CA GLU A 274 13.33 13.89 -23.31
C GLU A 274 11.90 14.47 -23.29
N GLU A 275 10.89 13.61 -23.35
CA GLU A 275 9.48 13.99 -23.19
C GLU A 275 9.17 14.37 -21.74
N ILE A 276 9.72 13.66 -20.75
CA ILE A 276 9.63 14.03 -19.34
C ILE A 276 10.22 15.42 -19.13
N SER A 277 11.42 15.71 -19.64
CA SER A 277 12.04 17.04 -19.53
C SER A 277 11.20 18.16 -20.14
N ARG A 278 10.40 17.86 -21.17
CA ARG A 278 9.45 18.80 -21.78
C ARG A 278 8.15 18.93 -21.00
N LEU A 279 7.70 17.89 -20.32
CA LEU A 279 6.45 17.90 -19.54
C LEU A 279 6.63 18.57 -18.18
N VAL A 280 7.73 18.33 -17.48
CA VAL A 280 7.97 18.79 -16.10
C VAL A 280 7.74 20.30 -15.92
N PRO A 281 8.23 21.20 -16.79
CA PRO A 281 7.96 22.65 -16.68
C PRO A 281 6.48 23.03 -16.75
N HIS A 282 5.63 22.16 -17.32
CA HIS A 282 4.20 22.39 -17.50
C HIS A 282 3.34 21.54 -16.57
N LEU A 283 3.94 20.77 -15.66
CA LEU A 283 3.25 19.73 -14.87
C LEU A 283 2.12 20.31 -14.00
N HIS A 284 2.28 21.52 -13.47
CA HIS A 284 1.19 22.21 -12.75
C HIS A 284 -0.06 22.40 -13.63
N SER A 285 0.10 23.00 -14.81
CA SER A 285 -1.01 23.25 -15.75
C SER A 285 -1.59 21.94 -16.31
N TYR A 286 -0.76 20.92 -16.49
CA TYR A 286 -1.16 19.57 -16.88
C TYR A 286 -2.09 18.94 -15.84
N LEU A 287 -1.69 18.98 -14.56
CA LEU A 287 -2.48 18.42 -13.46
C LEU A 287 -3.79 19.18 -13.26
N ILE A 288 -3.81 20.51 -13.42
CA ILE A 288 -5.04 21.30 -13.40
C ILE A 288 -5.99 20.86 -14.52
N SER A 289 -5.47 20.62 -15.73
CA SER A 289 -6.29 20.15 -16.85
C SER A 289 -6.96 18.82 -16.53
N LEU A 290 -6.25 17.88 -15.91
CA LEU A 290 -6.82 16.58 -15.49
C LEU A 290 -7.76 16.73 -14.30
N SER A 291 -7.48 17.65 -13.37
CA SER A 291 -8.38 17.98 -12.26
C SER A 291 -9.76 18.42 -12.77
N ASN A 292 -9.81 19.27 -13.79
CA ASN A 292 -11.08 19.71 -14.39
C ASN A 292 -11.84 18.57 -15.09
N VAL A 293 -11.12 17.60 -15.65
CA VAL A 293 -11.73 16.40 -16.25
C VAL A 293 -12.35 15.50 -15.17
N LEU A 294 -11.83 15.53 -13.95
CA LEU A 294 -12.28 14.69 -12.85
C LEU A 294 -13.54 15.20 -12.16
N THR A 295 -13.99 16.44 -12.41
CA THR A 295 -15.26 16.97 -11.87
C THR A 295 -16.51 16.47 -12.62
N GLU A 296 -16.35 15.51 -13.51
CA GLU A 296 -17.36 15.04 -14.44
C GLU A 296 -18.34 14.03 -13.85
N LEU A 297 -19.49 13.88 -14.50
CA LEU A 297 -20.48 12.86 -14.13
C LEU A 297 -20.22 11.52 -14.82
N ASN A 298 -19.55 11.51 -15.98
CA ASN A 298 -19.31 10.27 -16.72
C ASN A 298 -18.23 9.42 -16.03
N PHE A 299 -18.64 8.28 -15.50
CA PHE A 299 -17.77 7.37 -14.79
C PHE A 299 -16.58 6.86 -15.62
N LYS A 300 -16.76 6.57 -16.91
CA LYS A 300 -15.68 6.05 -17.76
C LYS A 300 -14.62 7.13 -18.01
N VAL A 301 -15.03 8.38 -18.16
CA VAL A 301 -14.12 9.53 -18.24
C VAL A 301 -13.30 9.65 -16.94
N ILE A 302 -13.94 9.60 -15.76
CA ILE A 302 -13.24 9.66 -14.48
C ILE A 302 -12.20 8.55 -14.34
N VAL A 303 -12.58 7.30 -14.66
CA VAL A 303 -11.68 6.15 -14.58
C VAL A 303 -10.46 6.33 -15.47
N LEU A 304 -10.66 6.74 -16.74
CA LEU A 304 -9.55 6.97 -17.66
C LEU A 304 -8.67 8.14 -17.24
N ALA A 305 -9.25 9.22 -16.73
CA ALA A 305 -8.50 10.36 -16.24
C ALA A 305 -7.65 10.01 -15.00
N LEU A 306 -8.22 9.27 -14.04
CA LEU A 306 -7.47 8.75 -12.89
C LEU A 306 -6.35 7.80 -13.32
N ASP A 307 -6.55 6.98 -14.36
CA ASP A 307 -5.49 6.09 -14.87
C ASP A 307 -4.36 6.87 -15.56
N VAL A 308 -4.68 7.95 -16.29
CA VAL A 308 -3.68 8.89 -16.83
C VAL A 308 -2.89 9.54 -15.69
N VAL A 309 -3.55 9.95 -14.60
CA VAL A 309 -2.89 10.53 -13.42
C VAL A 309 -1.97 9.50 -12.77
N ARG A 310 -2.44 8.27 -12.54
CA ARG A 310 -1.64 7.17 -11.99
C ARG A 310 -0.40 6.90 -12.82
N LEU A 311 -0.57 6.75 -14.14
CA LEU A 311 0.54 6.54 -15.07
C LEU A 311 1.52 7.71 -15.05
N THR A 312 1.02 8.95 -14.98
CA THR A 312 1.89 10.13 -14.87
C THR A 312 2.73 10.06 -13.60
N VAL A 313 2.12 9.76 -12.45
CA VAL A 313 2.86 9.59 -11.17
C VAL A 313 3.91 8.50 -11.28
N ASN A 314 3.53 7.33 -11.82
CA ASN A 314 4.42 6.18 -11.94
C ASN A 314 5.60 6.43 -12.90
N ARG A 315 5.39 7.18 -13.98
CA ARG A 315 6.42 7.47 -14.99
C ARG A 315 7.34 8.62 -14.60
N LEU A 316 6.80 9.67 -13.98
CA LEU A 316 7.58 10.86 -13.61
C LEU A 316 8.27 10.72 -12.25
N LYS A 317 7.81 9.81 -11.38
CA LYS A 317 8.46 9.45 -10.11
C LYS A 317 8.79 10.69 -9.25
N ALA A 318 10.07 10.90 -8.91
CA ALA A 318 10.53 11.99 -8.06
C ALA A 318 10.20 13.40 -8.63
N HIS A 319 10.00 13.55 -9.95
CA HIS A 319 9.55 14.83 -10.52
C HIS A 319 8.17 15.26 -10.02
N MET A 320 7.39 14.34 -9.43
CA MET A 320 6.09 14.65 -8.84
C MET A 320 6.19 15.29 -7.45
N GLU A 321 7.35 15.26 -6.78
CA GLU A 321 7.50 15.72 -5.39
C GLU A 321 7.09 17.18 -5.21
N ALA A 322 7.53 18.07 -6.11
CA ALA A 322 7.15 19.49 -6.11
C ALA A 322 5.65 19.73 -6.35
N HIS A 323 4.93 18.73 -6.85
CA HIS A 323 3.51 18.78 -7.17
C HIS A 323 2.66 17.83 -6.31
N LEU A 324 3.23 17.27 -5.24
CA LEU A 324 2.57 16.26 -4.40
C LEU A 324 1.20 16.73 -3.89
N GLN A 325 1.12 17.95 -3.37
CA GLN A 325 -0.13 18.50 -2.85
C GLN A 325 -1.20 18.63 -3.93
N GLN A 326 -0.83 19.02 -5.15
CA GLN A 326 -1.74 19.12 -6.29
C GLN A 326 -2.24 17.73 -6.71
N VAL A 327 -1.37 16.71 -6.73
CA VAL A 327 -1.76 15.34 -7.04
C VAL A 327 -2.73 14.79 -5.99
N VAL A 328 -2.41 14.94 -4.70
CA VAL A 328 -3.29 14.46 -3.62
C VAL A 328 -4.62 15.22 -3.62
N SER A 329 -4.61 16.53 -3.85
CA SER A 329 -5.84 17.33 -3.97
C SER A 329 -6.72 16.90 -5.14
N LEU A 330 -6.09 16.55 -6.26
CA LEU A 330 -6.77 16.01 -7.43
C LEU A 330 -7.42 14.66 -7.11
N LEU A 331 -6.70 13.74 -6.46
CA LEU A 331 -7.25 12.42 -6.07
C LEU A 331 -8.38 12.56 -5.04
N ALA A 332 -8.25 13.52 -4.12
CA ALA A 332 -9.19 13.74 -3.03
C ALA A 332 -10.60 14.13 -3.49
N GLN A 333 -10.76 14.62 -4.72
CA GLN A 333 -12.08 14.83 -5.33
C GLN A 333 -12.92 13.54 -5.39
N HIS A 334 -12.24 12.38 -5.40
CA HIS A 334 -12.85 11.06 -5.49
C HIS A 334 -12.59 10.19 -4.25
N PHE A 335 -12.03 10.73 -3.17
CA PHE A 335 -11.90 9.98 -1.91
C PHE A 335 -13.29 9.60 -1.37
N GLY A 336 -13.40 8.36 -0.85
CA GLY A 336 -14.66 7.84 -0.33
C GLY A 336 -15.69 7.44 -1.41
N ASN A 337 -15.29 7.39 -2.68
CA ASN A 337 -16.13 6.89 -3.76
C ASN A 337 -16.51 5.42 -3.51
N GLN A 338 -17.74 5.03 -3.83
CA GLN A 338 -18.22 3.67 -3.60
C GLN A 338 -17.87 2.69 -4.72
N LYS A 339 -17.43 3.18 -5.89
CA LYS A 339 -17.06 2.33 -7.02
C LYS A 339 -15.66 1.77 -6.82
N ALA A 340 -15.55 0.45 -6.70
CA ALA A 340 -14.30 -0.26 -6.40
C ALA A 340 -13.15 0.13 -7.35
N VAL A 341 -13.41 0.25 -8.66
CA VAL A 341 -12.41 0.63 -9.67
C VAL A 341 -11.76 2.00 -9.37
N ILE A 342 -12.55 2.98 -8.88
CA ILE A 342 -12.01 4.30 -8.51
C ILE A 342 -11.15 4.19 -7.26
N LYS A 343 -11.62 3.46 -6.24
CA LYS A 343 -10.85 3.23 -5.01
C LYS A 343 -9.52 2.54 -5.31
N GLN A 344 -9.53 1.55 -6.19
CA GLN A 344 -8.34 0.84 -6.65
C GLN A 344 -7.34 1.80 -7.30
N LEU A 345 -7.78 2.62 -8.26
CA LEU A 345 -6.89 3.59 -8.93
C LEU A 345 -6.30 4.59 -7.94
N ILE A 346 -7.10 5.09 -7.00
CA ILE A 346 -6.63 5.98 -5.93
C ILE A 346 -5.57 5.29 -5.07
N MET A 347 -5.88 4.10 -4.55
CA MET A 347 -4.97 3.32 -3.71
C MET A 347 -3.64 3.05 -4.44
N MET A 348 -3.70 2.54 -5.67
CA MET A 348 -2.51 2.28 -6.49
C MET A 348 -1.69 3.54 -6.72
N THR A 349 -2.34 4.67 -7.03
CA THR A 349 -1.65 5.95 -7.24
C THR A 349 -0.97 6.43 -5.96
N CYS A 350 -1.63 6.32 -4.80
CA CYS A 350 -1.02 6.67 -3.51
C CYS A 350 0.15 5.75 -3.18
N MET A 351 0.04 4.45 -3.47
CA MET A 351 1.16 3.52 -3.30
C MET A 351 2.34 3.82 -4.23
N ASP A 352 2.08 4.25 -5.47
CA ASP A 352 3.12 4.77 -6.38
C ASP A 352 3.78 6.03 -5.79
N LEU A 353 3.03 6.95 -5.18
CA LEU A 353 3.62 8.11 -4.49
C LEU A 353 4.52 7.69 -3.34
N PHE A 354 4.08 6.75 -2.49
CA PHE A 354 4.89 6.21 -1.39
C PHE A 354 6.19 5.52 -1.85
N GLN A 355 6.18 4.94 -3.04
CA GLN A 355 7.36 4.26 -3.59
C GLN A 355 8.36 5.24 -4.24
N ASN A 356 7.89 6.36 -4.77
CA ASN A 356 8.70 7.26 -5.62
C ASN A 356 9.04 8.62 -4.98
N ILE A 357 8.36 8.99 -3.89
CA ILE A 357 8.54 10.25 -3.17
C ILE A 357 8.81 9.94 -1.69
N ASN A 358 9.37 10.89 -0.94
CA ASN A 358 9.55 10.75 0.50
C ASN A 358 8.23 10.35 1.20
N PRO A 359 8.15 9.15 1.83
CA PRO A 359 6.92 8.67 2.45
C PRO A 359 6.33 9.64 3.48
N LYS A 360 7.18 10.38 4.21
CA LYS A 360 6.75 11.34 5.21
C LYS A 360 5.96 12.50 4.61
N THR A 361 6.38 13.03 3.46
CA THR A 361 5.68 14.13 2.80
C THR A 361 4.34 13.65 2.26
N VAL A 362 4.28 12.41 1.74
CA VAL A 362 3.04 11.76 1.29
C VAL A 362 2.06 11.58 2.46
N VAL A 363 2.52 11.10 3.62
CA VAL A 363 1.70 11.03 4.84
C VAL A 363 1.17 12.42 5.21
N GLY A 364 2.04 13.43 5.24
CA GLY A 364 1.64 14.81 5.56
C GLY A 364 0.54 15.34 4.63
N ALA A 365 0.64 15.08 3.33
CA ALA A 365 -0.38 15.46 2.36
C ALA A 365 -1.72 14.72 2.55
N LEU A 366 -1.67 13.43 2.88
CA LEU A 366 -2.87 12.62 3.09
C LEU A 366 -3.58 12.93 4.43
N CYS A 367 -2.82 13.20 5.50
CA CYS A 367 -3.38 13.42 6.83
C CYS A 367 -4.33 14.62 6.93
N ILE A 368 -4.21 15.61 6.05
CA ILE A 368 -5.14 16.75 5.95
C ILE A 368 -6.59 16.27 5.76
N TYR A 369 -6.78 15.13 5.07
CA TYR A 369 -8.10 14.58 4.76
C TYR A 369 -8.70 13.74 5.89
N LEU A 370 -7.95 13.48 6.97
CA LEU A 370 -8.47 12.81 8.16
C LEU A 370 -9.44 13.71 8.95
N GLU A 371 -9.46 15.02 8.71
CA GLU A 371 -10.42 15.94 9.32
C GLU A 371 -11.62 16.25 8.40
N ASN A 372 -11.71 15.59 7.24
CA ASN A 372 -12.76 15.85 6.27
C ASN A 372 -14.15 15.55 6.85
N ARG A 373 -15.14 16.40 6.57
CA ARG A 373 -16.53 16.21 7.03
C ARG A 373 -17.14 14.88 6.56
N ASN A 374 -16.76 14.42 5.37
CA ASN A 374 -17.21 13.15 4.81
C ASN A 374 -16.43 11.99 5.44
N SER A 375 -17.12 11.14 6.19
CA SER A 375 -16.48 9.99 6.86
C SER A 375 -15.94 8.95 5.90
N ARG A 376 -16.47 8.86 4.69
CA ARG A 376 -15.94 7.95 3.67
C ARG A 376 -14.56 8.39 3.19
N VAL A 377 -14.31 9.71 3.16
CA VAL A 377 -12.98 10.26 2.84
C VAL A 377 -12.00 9.87 3.94
N ARG A 378 -12.36 10.09 5.21
CA ARG A 378 -11.52 9.72 6.35
C ARG A 378 -11.20 8.22 6.34
N GLU A 379 -12.20 7.37 6.16
CA GLU A 379 -12.04 5.91 6.04
C GLU A 379 -11.07 5.51 4.91
N GLU A 380 -11.22 6.09 3.71
CA GLU A 380 -10.34 5.83 2.57
C GLU A 380 -8.89 6.17 2.89
N VAL A 381 -8.65 7.33 3.52
CA VAL A 381 -7.32 7.80 3.89
C VAL A 381 -6.69 6.87 4.93
N VAL A 382 -7.45 6.44 5.94
CA VAL A 382 -6.97 5.45 6.93
C VAL A 382 -6.58 4.13 6.24
N ASN A 383 -7.36 3.69 5.25
CA ASN A 383 -7.02 2.50 4.47
C ASN A 383 -5.74 2.69 3.65
N ILE A 384 -5.56 3.82 2.97
CA ILE A 384 -4.33 4.11 2.23
C ILE A 384 -3.12 4.08 3.17
N LEU A 385 -3.22 4.73 4.32
CA LEU A 385 -2.15 4.76 5.34
C LEU A 385 -1.90 3.36 5.93
N THR A 386 -2.93 2.54 6.08
CA THR A 386 -2.79 1.14 6.52
C THR A 386 -2.02 0.33 5.48
N SER A 387 -2.37 0.40 4.19
CA SER A 387 -1.61 -0.26 3.12
C SER A 387 -0.15 0.19 3.08
N ALA A 388 0.09 1.49 3.26
CA ALA A 388 1.45 2.04 3.34
C ALA A 388 2.24 1.45 4.52
N LEU A 389 1.64 1.34 5.70
CA LEU A 389 2.27 0.71 6.88
C LEU A 389 2.60 -0.76 6.63
N MET A 390 1.70 -1.52 6.00
CA MET A 390 1.90 -2.94 5.71
C MET A 390 3.03 -3.18 4.70
N THR A 391 3.25 -2.26 3.78
CA THR A 391 4.31 -2.36 2.75
C THR A 391 5.62 -1.70 3.14
N THR A 392 5.67 -1.00 4.28
CA THR A 392 6.86 -0.27 4.76
C THR A 392 7.61 -1.09 5.82
N SER A 393 8.95 -1.07 5.77
CA SER A 393 9.76 -1.68 6.84
C SER A 393 9.58 -0.91 8.16
N SER A 394 9.34 -1.61 9.26
CA SER A 394 9.13 -0.99 10.59
C SER A 394 10.32 -0.19 11.10
N SER A 395 11.53 -0.45 10.61
CA SER A 395 12.70 0.37 10.97
C SER A 395 12.58 1.81 10.48
N LYS A 396 11.71 2.07 9.49
CA LYS A 396 11.47 3.39 8.90
C LYS A 396 10.24 4.09 9.50
N ILE A 397 9.55 3.48 10.46
CA ILE A 397 8.26 3.97 10.97
C ILE A 397 8.47 4.76 12.26
N ASN A 398 8.01 6.01 12.28
CA ASN A 398 7.86 6.79 13.50
C ASN A 398 6.52 6.43 14.18
N PHE A 399 6.56 5.47 15.09
CA PHE A 399 5.36 5.01 15.80
C PHE A 399 4.69 6.09 16.65
N THR A 400 5.45 7.06 17.19
CA THR A 400 4.85 8.17 17.95
C THR A 400 3.94 9.02 17.06
N ALA A 401 4.41 9.38 15.87
CA ALA A 401 3.60 10.14 14.91
C ALA A 401 2.36 9.35 14.45
N VAL A 402 2.53 8.05 14.18
CA VAL A 402 1.42 7.16 13.81
C VAL A 402 0.37 7.08 14.92
N LEU A 403 0.77 6.93 16.18
CA LEU A 403 -0.15 6.85 17.32
C LEU A 403 -0.88 8.18 17.55
N ASN A 404 -0.20 9.33 17.43
CA ASN A 404 -0.82 10.65 17.55
C ASN A 404 -1.91 10.88 16.50
N MET A 405 -1.75 10.31 15.31
CA MET A 405 -2.75 10.36 14.24
C MET A 405 -3.87 9.32 14.46
N LEU A 406 -3.50 8.08 14.82
CA LEU A 406 -4.41 6.94 14.90
C LEU A 406 -5.38 7.03 16.09
N VAL A 407 -4.89 7.39 17.29
CA VAL A 407 -5.69 7.33 18.52
C VAL A 407 -6.96 8.20 18.44
N PRO A 408 -6.92 9.44 17.91
CA PRO A 408 -8.14 10.22 17.67
C PRO A 408 -9.18 9.53 16.77
N LEU A 409 -8.75 8.73 15.78
CA LEU A 409 -9.65 8.05 14.85
C LEU A 409 -10.40 6.87 15.47
N LEU A 410 -9.88 6.31 16.58
CA LEU A 410 -10.61 5.32 17.39
C LEU A 410 -11.84 5.93 18.07
N LEU A 411 -11.85 7.26 18.22
CA LEU A 411 -12.94 8.06 18.78
C LEU A 411 -13.84 8.69 17.69
N ASP A 412 -13.63 8.37 16.41
CA ASP A 412 -14.39 8.98 15.33
C ASP A 412 -15.90 8.73 15.51
N PRO A 413 -16.77 9.73 15.26
CA PRO A 413 -18.22 9.56 15.44
C PRO A 413 -18.83 8.50 14.50
N LYS A 414 -18.16 8.15 13.40
CA LYS A 414 -18.66 7.18 12.42
C LYS A 414 -17.98 5.83 12.58
N ARG A 415 -18.80 4.80 12.81
CA ARG A 415 -18.40 3.40 12.96
C ARG A 415 -17.40 2.90 11.91
N ARG A 416 -17.57 3.29 10.64
CA ARG A 416 -16.69 2.82 9.55
C ARG A 416 -15.27 3.37 9.68
N VAL A 417 -15.12 4.60 10.18
CA VAL A 417 -13.81 5.19 10.45
C VAL A 417 -13.17 4.53 11.66
N ARG A 418 -13.96 4.27 12.73
CA ARG A 418 -13.49 3.50 13.89
C ARG A 418 -13.01 2.11 13.47
N LEU A 419 -13.78 1.40 12.65
CA LEU A 419 -13.41 0.09 12.10
C LEU A 419 -12.07 0.15 11.35
N ALA A 420 -11.92 1.11 10.41
CA ALA A 420 -10.67 1.32 9.69
C ALA A 420 -9.50 1.59 10.65
N ALA A 421 -9.73 2.40 11.69
CA ALA A 421 -8.75 2.70 12.71
C ALA A 421 -8.37 1.45 13.53
N PHE A 422 -9.31 0.59 13.90
CA PHE A 422 -8.99 -0.67 14.60
C PHE A 422 -8.22 -1.67 13.71
N GLU A 423 -8.47 -1.68 12.40
CA GLU A 423 -7.66 -2.46 11.47
C GLU A 423 -6.22 -1.92 11.40
N GLN A 424 -6.05 -0.60 11.29
CA GLN A 424 -4.72 0.03 11.35
C GLN A 424 -4.04 -0.18 12.72
N LEU A 425 -4.80 -0.17 13.81
CA LEU A 425 -4.30 -0.41 15.16
C LEU A 425 -3.71 -1.81 15.31
N SER A 426 -4.35 -2.82 14.72
CA SER A 426 -3.84 -4.19 14.72
C SER A 426 -2.48 -4.29 14.01
N VAL A 427 -2.33 -3.58 12.89
CA VAL A 427 -1.08 -3.43 12.13
C VAL A 427 -0.01 -2.76 12.98
N VAL A 428 -0.33 -1.63 13.61
CA VAL A 428 0.61 -0.88 14.45
C VAL A 428 1.04 -1.73 15.64
N GLY A 429 0.10 -2.38 16.34
CA GLY A 429 0.37 -3.27 17.46
C GLY A 429 1.33 -4.41 17.09
N TYR A 430 1.10 -5.04 15.92
CA TYR A 430 1.99 -6.06 15.37
C TYR A 430 3.40 -5.51 15.09
N LEU A 431 3.50 -4.38 14.39
CA LEU A 431 4.77 -3.77 13.98
C LEU A 431 5.60 -3.25 15.16
N MET A 432 4.97 -2.87 16.28
CA MET A 432 5.64 -2.41 17.50
C MET A 432 6.33 -3.54 18.29
N ASN A 433 6.08 -4.83 17.94
CA ASN A 433 6.80 -6.03 18.40
C ASN A 433 7.23 -5.99 19.88
N GLY A 434 6.27 -5.98 20.80
CA GLY A 434 6.52 -5.98 22.25
C GLY A 434 6.57 -4.61 22.93
N LYS A 435 6.45 -3.50 22.19
CA LYS A 435 6.29 -2.14 22.75
C LYS A 435 4.83 -1.71 22.92
N VAL A 436 3.93 -2.67 23.11
CA VAL A 436 2.48 -2.44 23.19
C VAL A 436 2.11 -1.53 24.37
N ASP A 437 2.89 -1.51 25.44
CA ASP A 437 2.65 -0.62 26.59
C ASP A 437 2.66 0.86 26.21
N THR A 438 3.50 1.28 25.26
CA THR A 438 3.54 2.65 24.75
C THR A 438 2.25 3.00 24.02
N LEU A 439 1.73 2.08 23.21
CA LEU A 439 0.44 2.21 22.54
C LEU A 439 -0.68 2.32 23.57
N LEU A 440 -0.73 1.40 24.54
CA LEU A 440 -1.76 1.40 25.58
C LEU A 440 -1.71 2.65 26.46
N ARG A 441 -0.52 3.21 26.71
CA ARG A 441 -0.38 4.48 27.43
C ARG A 441 -1.05 5.62 26.67
N ASN A 442 -0.76 5.78 25.38
CA ASN A 442 -1.38 6.82 24.55
C ASN A 442 -2.91 6.68 24.50
N VAL A 443 -3.41 5.44 24.44
CA VAL A 443 -4.85 5.15 24.46
C VAL A 443 -5.47 5.52 25.81
N ARG A 444 -4.84 5.16 26.94
CA ARG A 444 -5.32 5.56 28.28
C ARG A 444 -5.35 7.08 28.46
N ASP A 445 -4.34 7.77 27.95
CA ASP A 445 -4.28 9.23 28.02
C ASP A 445 -5.39 9.87 27.18
N ALA A 446 -5.73 9.29 26.02
CA ALA A 446 -6.88 9.73 25.23
C ALA A 446 -8.22 9.39 25.88
N GLU A 447 -8.37 8.19 26.44
CA GLU A 447 -9.55 7.76 27.18
C GLU A 447 -9.86 8.71 28.35
N ALA A 448 -8.84 9.08 29.13
CA ALA A 448 -8.97 10.03 30.23
C ALA A 448 -9.33 11.44 29.73
N ARG A 449 -8.66 11.93 28.68
CA ARG A 449 -8.89 13.27 28.11
C ARG A 449 -10.28 13.44 27.51
N HIS A 450 -10.81 12.40 26.87
CA HIS A 450 -12.06 12.46 26.12
C HIS A 450 -13.24 11.80 26.85
N SER A 451 -13.07 11.39 28.12
CA SER A 451 -14.10 10.66 28.88
C SER A 451 -14.63 9.41 28.17
N ALA A 452 -13.78 8.77 27.35
CA ALA A 452 -14.14 7.66 26.48
C ALA A 452 -13.97 6.31 27.20
N LYS A 453 -14.70 6.14 28.31
CA LYS A 453 -14.59 4.97 29.20
C LYS A 453 -14.76 3.65 28.44
N GLY A 454 -13.79 2.75 28.56
CA GLY A 454 -13.78 1.43 27.92
C GLY A 454 -12.90 1.35 26.67
N LEU A 455 -12.37 2.47 26.16
CA LEU A 455 -11.53 2.48 24.96
C LEU A 455 -10.29 1.59 25.12
N THR A 456 -9.60 1.67 26.26
CA THR A 456 -8.41 0.82 26.50
C THR A 456 -8.76 -0.67 26.45
N ASN A 457 -9.92 -1.06 26.98
CA ASN A 457 -10.39 -2.45 26.97
C ASN A 457 -10.73 -2.91 25.55
N ALA A 458 -11.38 -2.05 24.75
CA ALA A 458 -11.65 -2.30 23.34
C ALA A 458 -10.34 -2.48 22.54
N VAL A 459 -9.34 -1.63 22.78
CA VAL A 459 -8.01 -1.77 22.16
C VAL A 459 -7.35 -3.09 22.54
N MET A 460 -7.41 -3.47 23.83
CA MET A 460 -6.86 -4.75 24.27
C MET A 460 -7.57 -5.95 23.61
N ALA A 461 -8.90 -5.94 23.54
CA ALA A 461 -9.68 -6.97 22.87
C ALA A 461 -9.25 -7.10 21.39
N ARG A 462 -9.12 -5.98 20.66
CA ARG A 462 -8.68 -6.01 19.26
C ARG A 462 -7.30 -6.62 19.08
N LEU A 463 -6.35 -6.29 19.96
CA LEU A 463 -4.97 -6.82 19.90
C LEU A 463 -4.91 -8.31 20.23
N ARG A 464 -5.76 -8.80 21.15
CA ARG A 464 -5.85 -10.23 21.51
C ARG A 464 -6.35 -11.10 20.36
N ARG A 465 -7.16 -10.57 19.44
CA ARG A 465 -7.63 -11.31 18.26
C ARG A 465 -6.48 -11.84 17.40
N GLN A 466 -5.31 -11.18 17.44
CA GLN A 466 -4.12 -11.51 16.64
C GLN A 466 -4.45 -11.73 15.15
N SER A 467 -5.39 -10.94 14.63
CA SER A 467 -5.83 -10.96 13.24
C SER A 467 -5.47 -9.64 12.59
N LEU A 468 -4.85 -9.72 11.42
CA LEU A 468 -4.38 -8.57 10.65
C LEU A 468 -5.19 -8.43 9.37
N PRO A 469 -5.52 -7.20 8.94
CA PRO A 469 -6.08 -6.97 7.62
C PRO A 469 -5.15 -7.51 6.53
N ARG A 470 -5.68 -7.73 5.34
CA ARG A 470 -4.94 -8.21 4.16
C ARG A 470 -5.04 -7.17 3.05
N ILE A 471 -3.98 -7.03 2.25
CA ILE A 471 -4.07 -6.35 0.96
C ILE A 471 -4.60 -7.38 -0.04
N ARG A 472 -5.64 -7.07 -0.79
CA ARG A 472 -6.18 -7.91 -1.87
C ARG A 472 -5.34 -7.75 -3.13
N TYR A 473 -5.52 -8.64 -4.09
CA TYR A 473 -4.92 -8.53 -5.44
C TYR A 473 -5.20 -7.19 -6.16
N ASP A 474 -6.36 -6.58 -5.92
CA ASP A 474 -6.74 -5.27 -6.47
C ASP A 474 -6.11 -4.09 -5.70
N GLY A 475 -5.26 -4.37 -4.70
CA GLY A 475 -4.58 -3.39 -3.86
C GLY A 475 -5.43 -2.84 -2.72
N LEU A 476 -6.73 -3.16 -2.65
CA LEU A 476 -7.61 -2.71 -1.57
C LEU A 476 -7.40 -3.52 -0.30
N ILE A 477 -7.79 -2.94 0.85
CA ILE A 477 -7.72 -3.65 2.12
C ILE A 477 -8.96 -4.51 2.32
N GLU A 478 -8.72 -5.78 2.63
CA GLU A 478 -9.67 -6.69 3.26
C GLU A 478 -9.48 -6.65 4.78
N TYR A 479 -10.55 -6.30 5.49
CA TYR A 479 -10.52 -6.25 6.95
C TYR A 479 -10.54 -7.65 7.55
N SER A 480 -9.80 -7.83 8.62
CA SER A 480 -9.82 -9.07 9.40
C SER A 480 -11.00 -9.16 10.35
N THR A 481 -11.57 -8.01 10.72
CA THR A 481 -12.85 -7.93 11.40
C THR A 481 -13.98 -8.09 10.37
N PRO A 482 -14.99 -8.96 10.61
CA PRO A 482 -16.07 -9.20 9.65
C PRO A 482 -16.74 -7.91 9.18
N PRO A 483 -17.23 -7.84 7.93
CA PRO A 483 -17.86 -6.64 7.41
C PRO A 483 -19.08 -6.26 8.27
N VAL A 484 -19.08 -5.01 8.72
CA VAL A 484 -20.22 -4.37 9.39
C VAL A 484 -21.38 -4.34 8.39
N ASN A 485 -22.39 -5.18 8.58
CA ASN A 485 -23.70 -4.88 7.98
C ASN A 485 -24.25 -3.62 8.66
N ASP A 486 -25.31 -3.00 8.12
CA ASP A 486 -25.72 -1.68 8.61
C ASP A 486 -26.18 -1.63 10.09
N SER A 487 -26.12 -2.73 10.84
CA SER A 487 -26.49 -2.79 12.26
C SER A 487 -25.75 -3.84 13.13
N SER A 488 -24.89 -4.71 12.62
CA SER A 488 -24.33 -5.84 13.38
C SER A 488 -23.11 -6.49 12.71
N PHE A 489 -22.30 -7.19 13.53
CA PHE A 489 -21.23 -8.10 13.12
C PHE A 489 -21.68 -9.56 12.97
N GLY A 490 -22.99 -9.84 12.99
CA GLY A 490 -23.53 -11.20 13.02
C GLY A 490 -23.42 -11.86 14.39
N ILE A 491 -23.27 -11.03 15.43
CA ILE A 491 -23.15 -11.41 16.84
C ILE A 491 -24.38 -10.84 17.57
N SER A 492 -24.90 -11.59 18.55
CA SER A 492 -26.05 -11.13 19.35
C SER A 492 -25.68 -9.95 20.26
N ASP A 493 -26.66 -9.12 20.62
CA ASP A 493 -26.43 -7.99 21.55
C ASP A 493 -25.90 -8.46 22.91
N SER A 494 -26.27 -9.67 23.35
CA SER A 494 -25.73 -10.30 24.57
C SER A 494 -24.24 -10.63 24.46
N GLU A 495 -23.82 -11.23 23.35
CA GLU A 495 -22.41 -11.60 23.11
C GLU A 495 -21.54 -10.37 22.80
N LEU A 496 -22.14 -9.26 22.36
CA LEU A 496 -21.44 -7.99 22.15
C LEU A 496 -20.95 -7.35 23.47
N GLY A 497 -21.54 -7.77 24.60
CA GLY A 497 -21.10 -7.37 25.94
C GLY A 497 -19.91 -8.15 26.48
N ASP A 498 -19.52 -9.25 25.82
CA ASP A 498 -18.44 -10.11 26.29
C ASP A 498 -17.07 -9.44 26.17
N ASP A 499 -16.16 -9.76 27.09
CA ASP A 499 -14.80 -9.21 27.15
C ASP A 499 -14.01 -9.39 25.83
N GLU A 500 -14.32 -10.43 25.06
CA GLU A 500 -13.69 -10.74 23.77
C GLU A 500 -14.23 -9.88 22.60
N ASN A 501 -15.38 -9.22 22.77
CA ASN A 501 -16.07 -8.44 21.74
C ASN A 501 -16.14 -6.93 22.04
N LEU A 502 -15.41 -6.46 23.05
CA LEU A 502 -15.39 -5.04 23.44
C LEU A 502 -14.91 -4.12 22.30
N ASP A 503 -14.05 -4.61 21.41
CA ASP A 503 -13.65 -3.89 20.20
C ASP A 503 -14.81 -3.70 19.22
N LEU A 504 -15.60 -4.75 18.99
CA LEU A 504 -16.78 -4.72 18.13
C LEU A 504 -17.86 -3.80 18.71
N ASN A 505 -18.09 -3.88 20.01
CA ASN A 505 -19.00 -3.00 20.73
C ASN A 505 -18.58 -1.54 20.54
N TRP A 506 -17.29 -1.24 20.74
CA TRP A 506 -16.74 0.09 20.52
C TRP A 506 -16.89 0.57 19.07
N ILE A 507 -16.63 -0.31 18.10
CA ILE A 507 -16.80 0.02 16.69
C ILE A 507 -18.26 0.38 16.39
N LEU A 508 -19.25 -0.32 16.95
CA LEU A 508 -20.67 -0.02 16.73
C LEU A 508 -21.15 1.23 17.48
N HIS A 509 -20.82 1.34 18.77
CA HIS A 509 -21.45 2.29 19.69
C HIS A 509 -20.54 3.42 20.17
N GLY A 510 -19.22 3.33 19.96
CA GLY A 510 -18.28 4.39 20.33
C GLY A 510 -18.18 4.64 21.83
N GLY A 511 -18.44 3.61 22.65
CA GLY A 511 -18.43 3.72 24.12
C GLY A 511 -19.74 4.22 24.73
N GLU A 512 -20.78 4.47 23.93
CA GLU A 512 -22.14 4.60 24.45
C GLU A 512 -22.58 3.23 24.98
N THR A 513 -22.70 3.09 26.30
CA THR A 513 -23.38 1.93 26.89
C THR A 513 -24.76 1.84 26.28
N MET A 514 -25.13 0.67 25.72
CA MET A 514 -26.50 0.38 25.32
C MET A 514 -27.40 0.76 26.51
N PRO A 515 -28.22 1.83 26.43
CA PRO A 515 -29.22 2.02 27.46
C PRO A 515 -30.13 0.81 27.36
N ASP A 516 -30.44 0.17 28.50
CA ASP A 516 -31.44 -0.91 28.60
C ASP A 516 -32.60 -0.60 27.66
N ARG A 517 -32.59 -1.24 26.49
CA ARG A 517 -33.63 -1.06 25.50
C ARG A 517 -34.69 -2.04 25.93
N PRO A 518 -35.85 -1.61 26.48
CA PRO A 518 -36.92 -2.55 26.70
C PRO A 518 -37.24 -3.18 25.35
N ILE A 519 -37.15 -4.51 25.31
CA ILE A 519 -37.49 -5.33 24.16
C ILE A 519 -38.96 -5.06 23.85
N SER A 520 -39.24 -4.16 22.91
CA SER A 520 -40.57 -4.04 22.33
C SER A 520 -40.66 -4.99 21.14
N PRO A 521 -41.52 -6.02 21.19
CA PRO A 521 -41.78 -6.85 20.03
C PRO A 521 -42.66 -6.03 19.04
N MET A 522 -42.29 -6.11 17.76
CA MET A 522 -42.92 -5.48 16.58
C MET A 522 -42.46 -4.06 16.21
N SER A 523 -41.73 -3.98 15.09
CA SER A 523 -42.26 -3.32 13.89
C SER A 523 -41.35 -3.64 12.69
N MET A 524 -41.66 -4.75 12.01
CA MET A 524 -41.68 -4.68 10.56
C MET A 524 -42.85 -3.76 10.21
N VAL A 525 -42.68 -2.85 9.26
CA VAL A 525 -43.64 -1.80 8.85
C VAL A 525 -43.58 -0.50 9.67
N ALA A 526 -42.53 0.30 9.43
CA ALA A 526 -42.61 1.77 9.53
C ALA A 526 -41.56 2.42 8.63
N GLY A 527 -41.63 2.10 7.34
CA GLY A 527 -41.15 3.00 6.31
C GLY A 527 -42.11 4.19 6.21
N ILE A 528 -41.55 5.39 6.07
CA ILE A 528 -42.24 6.66 5.79
C ILE A 528 -42.93 7.26 7.04
N THR A 529 -42.58 8.52 7.34
CA THR A 529 -43.15 9.40 8.37
C THR A 529 -42.51 9.38 9.77
N LYS A 530 -41.24 9.83 9.85
CA LYS A 530 -40.75 10.62 11.00
C LYS A 530 -39.61 11.57 10.58
N ALA A 531 -39.91 12.36 9.56
CA ALA A 531 -39.34 13.69 9.40
C ALA A 531 -40.33 14.67 10.05
N PHE A 532 -39.81 15.68 10.74
CA PHE A 532 -40.51 16.65 11.59
C PHE A 532 -40.77 16.23 13.05
N ILE A 533 -40.26 17.08 13.96
CA ILE A 533 -40.43 17.12 15.42
C ILE A 533 -39.43 16.26 16.22
N ALA A 534 -38.20 16.74 16.28
CA ALA A 534 -37.37 16.75 17.49
C ALA A 534 -36.29 17.85 17.35
N THR A 535 -36.73 19.11 17.30
CA THR A 535 -35.88 20.28 17.54
C THR A 535 -35.79 20.53 19.04
N LYS A 536 -34.56 20.83 19.49
CA LYS A 536 -34.11 21.18 20.85
C LYS A 536 -33.76 20.02 21.78
N SER A 537 -32.56 19.46 21.58
CA SER A 537 -31.66 19.19 22.71
C SER A 537 -30.29 19.83 22.40
N HIS A 538 -29.55 20.17 23.46
CA HIS A 538 -28.49 21.17 23.52
C HIS A 538 -27.45 21.16 22.38
N LYS A 539 -27.21 22.33 21.80
CA LYS A 539 -25.96 22.68 21.09
C LYS A 539 -24.81 22.68 22.11
N ALA A 540 -24.29 21.51 22.45
CA ALA A 540 -22.89 21.39 22.85
C ALA A 540 -22.08 21.34 21.55
N GLY A 541 -21.15 22.28 21.36
CA GLY A 541 -20.20 22.20 20.26
C GLY A 541 -19.48 20.86 20.27
N LEU A 542 -19.31 20.26 19.09
CA LEU A 542 -18.53 19.03 18.94
C LEU A 542 -17.12 19.26 19.52
N PRO A 543 -16.52 18.33 20.29
CA PRO A 543 -15.30 18.60 21.07
C PRO A 543 -14.05 18.97 20.26
N TRP A 544 -14.06 18.76 18.94
CA TRP A 544 -12.97 19.09 18.02
C TRP A 544 -13.30 20.27 17.08
N ILE A 545 -14.51 20.84 17.16
CA ILE A 545 -14.81 22.12 16.51
C ILE A 545 -14.41 23.21 17.51
N ASN A 546 -13.11 23.42 17.66
CA ASN A 546 -12.60 24.65 18.24
C ASN A 546 -11.30 25.00 17.53
N GLU A 547 -11.21 26.26 17.11
CA GLU A 547 -10.15 26.91 16.30
C GLU A 547 -8.78 26.99 17.01
N LYS A 548 -8.46 26.04 17.89
CA LYS A 548 -7.19 25.92 18.62
C LYS A 548 -6.45 24.59 18.42
N LEU A 549 -6.94 23.68 17.57
CA LEU A 549 -6.18 22.48 17.17
C LEU A 549 -5.03 22.77 16.20
N ILE A 550 -5.02 23.97 15.59
CA ILE A 550 -3.90 24.49 14.80
C ILE A 550 -2.64 24.68 15.67
N GLU A 551 -2.78 24.87 17.00
CA GLU A 551 -1.64 24.95 17.93
C GLU A 551 -1.19 23.58 18.48
N MET A 552 -2.04 22.54 18.41
CA MET A 552 -1.70 21.19 18.90
C MET A 552 -0.95 20.34 17.86
N TYR A 553 -1.22 20.58 16.58
CA TYR A 553 -0.36 20.13 15.49
C TYR A 553 0.64 21.24 15.16
N ASP A 554 1.66 21.40 16.01
CA ASP A 554 2.84 22.13 15.58
C ASP A 554 3.45 21.35 14.40
N PHE A 555 3.10 21.75 13.19
CA PHE A 555 3.65 21.18 11.95
C PHE A 555 5.18 21.34 11.89
N LYS A 556 5.80 22.12 12.79
CA LYS A 556 7.26 22.12 12.99
C LYS A 556 7.80 20.85 13.64
N ALA A 557 7.00 20.08 14.38
CA ALA A 557 7.41 18.75 14.85
C ALA A 557 7.54 17.72 13.71
N LEU A 558 6.97 18.03 12.54
CA LEU A 558 7.23 17.31 11.29
C LEU A 558 8.42 17.93 10.49
N GLU A 559 9.06 19.01 10.93
CA GLU A 559 10.26 19.55 10.26
C GLU A 559 11.55 18.85 10.68
N ASN A 560 11.56 18.14 11.82
CA ASN A 560 12.72 17.37 12.31
C ASN A 560 12.60 15.84 12.13
N LEU A 561 12.06 15.36 10.99
CA LEU A 561 12.34 13.98 10.52
C LEU A 561 13.06 13.92 9.18
#